data_AF-A0A0H5C488-F1
#
_entry.id   AF-A0A0H5C488-F1
#
_cell.length_a   1.000
_cell.length_b   1.000
_cell.length_c   1.000
_cell.angle_alpha   90.00
_cell.angle_beta   90.00
_cell.angle_gamma   90.00
#
_symmetry.space_group_name_H-M   'P 1'
#
loop_
_entity.id
_entity.type
_entity.pdbx_description
1 polymer ?
#
loop_
_entity_poly.entity_id
_entity_poly.type
_entity_poly.pdbx_seq_one_letter_code
_entity_poly.pdbx_strand_id
1 'polypeptide(L)'
;MSNLVINTDSLKEHSRENHIVKVRILGMVLEYNALSGFIRVQPIINLTQGRTPLDIRLDQQLQLDNAELCYSGTMVDAMCIYDGDFVSALEIKVIRNDFTTSDRETLRAMSEIKNHPL
;
A
#
# COMPACT_ATOMS: atom_id res chain seq x y z
N MET A 1 12.93 -2.90 11.96
CA MET A 1 12.01 -1.75 12.12
C MET A 1 11.16 -1.66 10.86
N SER A 2 9.83 -1.50 10.95
CA SER A 2 8.96 -1.39 9.76
C SER A 2 8.74 0.07 9.36
N ASN A 3 9.04 0.37 8.10
CA ASN A 3 8.82 1.69 7.52
C ASN A 3 7.38 1.75 7.01
N LEU A 4 6.64 2.76 7.45
CA LEU A 4 5.31 3.04 6.91
C LEU A 4 5.55 3.77 5.59
N VAL A 5 5.68 3.02 4.50
CA VAL A 5 5.93 3.63 3.19
C VAL A 5 4.60 3.91 2.51
N ILE A 6 4.42 5.19 2.22
CA ILE A 6 3.13 5.79 1.90
C ILE A 6 3.08 6.28 0.45
N ASN A 7 4.23 6.37 -0.21
CA ASN A 7 4.33 6.80 -1.59
C ASN A 7 5.29 5.88 -2.36
N THR A 8 4.93 5.53 -3.59
CA THR A 8 5.78 4.84 -4.56
C THR A 8 7.07 5.59 -4.85
N ASP A 9 7.04 6.91 -4.81
CA ASP A 9 8.24 7.73 -5.03
C ASP A 9 9.23 7.59 -3.86
N SER A 10 8.73 7.49 -2.63
CA SER A 10 9.59 7.24 -1.46
C SER A 10 10.02 5.78 -1.32
N LEU A 11 9.39 4.82 -2.02
CA LEU A 11 9.90 3.44 -2.09
C LEU A 11 11.29 3.39 -2.75
N LYS A 12 11.47 4.13 -3.84
CA LYS A 12 12.73 4.15 -4.61
C LYS A 12 13.87 4.82 -3.87
N GLU A 13 13.56 5.81 -3.03
CA GLU A 13 14.56 6.48 -2.17
C GLU A 13 15.15 5.52 -1.12
N HIS A 14 14.41 4.48 -0.74
CA HIS A 14 14.83 3.51 0.27
C HIS A 14 15.37 2.19 -0.31
N SER A 15 15.26 1.97 -1.63
CA SER A 15 15.83 0.78 -2.27
C SER A 15 17.28 1.01 -2.68
N ARG A 16 18.20 0.28 -2.06
CA ARG A 16 19.53 -0.03 -2.63
C ARG A 16 19.44 -1.37 -3.34
N GLU A 17 20.28 -1.62 -4.35
CA GLU A 17 20.35 -2.93 -5.01
C GLU A 17 20.40 -4.06 -3.96
N ASN A 18 19.56 -5.09 -4.15
CA ASN A 18 19.41 -6.26 -3.28
C ASN A 18 18.86 -6.00 -1.86
N HIS A 19 18.12 -4.91 -1.64
CA HIS A 19 17.48 -4.66 -0.34
C HIS A 19 15.97 -4.82 -0.39
N ILE A 20 15.44 -5.75 0.40
CA ILE A 20 13.99 -5.92 0.59
C ILE A 20 13.53 -4.97 1.70
N VAL A 21 12.59 -4.07 1.37
CA VAL A 21 12.01 -3.13 2.32
C VAL A 21 10.59 -3.58 2.68
N LYS A 22 10.32 -3.69 3.98
CA LYS A 22 8.96 -3.94 4.48
C LYS A 22 8.17 -2.64 4.52
N VAL A 23 6.99 -2.63 3.92
CA VAL A 23 6.15 -1.45 3.73
C VAL A 23 4.71 -1.73 4.12
N ARG A 24 3.95 -0.70 4.48
CA ARG A 24 2.52 -0.82 4.80
C ARG A 24 1.74 0.22 4.00
N ILE A 25 0.81 -0.26 3.19
CA ILE A 25 0.05 0.55 2.24
C ILE A 25 -1.41 0.56 2.71
N LEU A 26 -1.90 1.76 3.00
CA LEU A 26 -3.32 2.00 3.24
C LEU A 26 -3.92 2.67 2.01
N GLY A 27 -4.91 2.03 1.39
CA GLY A 27 -5.40 2.46 0.09
C GLY A 27 -6.77 1.92 -0.28
N MET A 28 -7.26 2.40 -1.41
CA MET A 28 -8.50 1.95 -2.04
C MET A 28 -8.17 1.11 -3.27
N VAL A 29 -8.79 -0.06 -3.39
CA VAL A 29 -8.68 -0.90 -4.60
C VAL A 29 -9.36 -0.19 -5.76
N LEU A 30 -8.64 -0.04 -6.87
CA LEU A 30 -9.17 0.48 -8.14
C LEU A 30 -9.53 -0.65 -9.10
N GLU A 31 -8.72 -1.70 -9.11
CA GLU A 31 -8.85 -2.80 -10.06
C GLU A 31 -8.25 -4.08 -9.47
N TYR A 32 -8.82 -5.22 -9.84
CA TYR A 32 -8.26 -6.55 -9.56
C TYR A 32 -8.00 -7.27 -10.88
N ASN A 33 -6.78 -7.76 -11.07
CA ASN A 33 -6.40 -8.57 -12.21
C ASN A 33 -6.14 -10.01 -11.75
N ALA A 34 -7.13 -10.87 -11.95
CA ALA A 34 -7.05 -12.29 -11.60
C ALA A 34 -6.01 -13.06 -12.43
N LEU A 35 -5.76 -12.65 -13.68
CA LEU A 35 -4.81 -13.35 -14.56
C LEU A 35 -3.37 -13.12 -14.13
N SER A 36 -3.06 -11.89 -13.72
CA SER A 36 -1.72 -11.47 -13.32
C SER A 36 -1.51 -11.50 -11.80
N GLY A 37 -2.55 -11.80 -11.02
CA GLY A 37 -2.49 -11.92 -9.56
C GLY A 37 -2.12 -10.61 -8.85
N PHE A 38 -2.65 -9.47 -9.29
CA PHE A 38 -2.40 -8.19 -8.61
C PHE A 38 -3.69 -7.39 -8.40
N ILE A 39 -3.65 -6.53 -7.37
CA ILE A 39 -4.61 -5.44 -7.19
C ILE A 39 -3.92 -4.11 -7.46
N ARG A 40 -4.63 -3.20 -8.11
CA ARG A 40 -4.19 -1.81 -8.24
C ARG A 40 -4.80 -1.00 -7.12
N VAL A 41 -3.97 -0.35 -6.32
CA VAL A 41 -4.37 0.37 -5.11
C VAL A 41 -3.97 1.83 -5.22
N GLN A 42 -4.90 2.72 -4.87
CA GLN A 42 -4.66 4.14 -4.68
C GLN A 42 -4.41 4.42 -3.19
N PRO A 43 -3.20 4.81 -2.76
CA PRO A 43 -2.93 5.14 -1.36
C PRO A 43 -3.78 6.31 -0.85
N ILE A 44 -4.29 6.24 0.39
CA ILE A 44 -5.17 7.25 1.01
C ILE A 44 -4.45 8.59 1.19
N ILE A 45 -3.16 8.56 1.48
CA ILE A 45 -2.42 9.76 1.88
C ILE A 45 -2.05 10.62 0.65
N ASN A 46 -2.10 10.03 -0.56
CA ASN A 46 -1.90 10.72 -1.83
C ASN A 46 -3.20 11.25 -2.46
N LEU A 47 -4.31 11.36 -1.71
CA LEU A 47 -5.57 11.91 -2.23
C LEU A 47 -5.44 13.38 -2.71
N THR A 48 -4.39 14.10 -2.29
CA THR A 48 -4.21 15.54 -2.56
C THR A 48 -2.97 15.90 -3.38
N GLN A 49 -2.00 15.01 -3.60
CA GLN A 49 -0.80 15.27 -4.41
C GLN A 49 -0.41 14.02 -5.21
N GLY A 50 -0.37 14.12 -6.55
CA GLY A 50 0.24 13.14 -7.45
C GLY A 50 -0.35 11.71 -7.39
N ARG A 51 -1.31 11.42 -8.26
CA ARG A 51 -2.02 10.13 -8.32
C ARG A 51 -1.22 9.07 -9.07
N THR A 52 -0.29 8.39 -8.40
CA THR A 52 0.28 7.15 -8.97
C THR A 52 -0.27 5.96 -8.19
N PRO A 53 -1.27 5.25 -8.73
CA PRO A 53 -1.67 3.96 -8.20
C PRO A 53 -0.49 2.98 -8.20
N LEU A 54 -0.53 2.03 -7.28
CA LEU A 54 0.48 1.00 -7.15
C LEU A 54 -0.16 -0.38 -7.41
N ASP A 55 0.54 -1.20 -8.17
CA ASP A 55 0.17 -2.61 -8.35
C ASP A 55 0.81 -3.44 -7.23
N ILE A 56 -0.02 -4.12 -6.44
CA ILE A 56 0.38 -5.01 -5.35
C ILE A 56 0.12 -6.45 -5.81
N ARG A 57 1.19 -7.24 -5.88
CA ARG A 57 1.11 -8.68 -6.19
C ARG A 57 0.53 -9.44 -5.00
N LEU A 58 -0.38 -10.34 -5.29
CA LEU A 58 -1.02 -11.22 -4.32
C LEU A 58 -0.53 -12.65 -4.56
N ASP A 59 -0.17 -13.36 -3.49
CA ASP A 59 -0.05 -14.81 -3.59
C ASP A 59 -1.43 -15.46 -3.79
N GLN A 60 -1.45 -16.74 -4.17
CA GLN A 60 -2.69 -17.45 -4.47
C GLN A 60 -3.60 -17.60 -3.24
N GLN A 61 -3.03 -17.68 -2.04
CA GLN A 61 -3.81 -17.85 -0.82
C GLN A 61 -4.54 -16.55 -0.45
N LEU A 62 -3.86 -15.40 -0.52
CA LEU A 62 -4.43 -14.08 -0.27
C LEU A 62 -5.57 -13.75 -1.24
N GLN A 63 -5.47 -14.19 -2.49
CA GLN A 63 -6.54 -14.05 -3.48
C GLN A 63 -7.81 -14.82 -3.08
N LEU A 64 -7.65 -16.02 -2.51
CA LEU A 64 -8.78 -16.86 -2.10
C LEU A 64 -9.39 -16.41 -0.77
N ASP A 65 -8.54 -15.99 0.18
CA ASP A 65 -8.98 -15.61 1.52
C ASP A 65 -9.70 -14.25 1.55
N ASN A 66 -9.51 -13.40 0.54
CA ASN A 66 -10.06 -12.04 0.49
C ASN A 66 -10.80 -11.76 -0.82
N ALA A 67 -11.92 -12.46 -1.06
CA ALA A 67 -12.76 -12.24 -2.24
C ALA A 67 -13.21 -10.77 -2.42
N GLU A 68 -13.29 -10.01 -1.31
CA GLU A 68 -13.63 -8.60 -1.29
C GLU A 68 -12.65 -7.69 -2.06
N LEU A 69 -11.41 -8.15 -2.29
CA LEU A 69 -10.41 -7.44 -3.08
C LEU A 69 -10.77 -7.37 -4.57
N CYS A 70 -11.72 -8.18 -5.03
CA CYS A 70 -12.21 -8.11 -6.41
C CYS A 70 -13.12 -6.89 -6.65
N TYR A 71 -13.61 -6.24 -5.60
CA TYR A 71 -14.49 -5.08 -5.71
C TYR A 71 -13.69 -3.78 -5.69
N SER A 72 -13.85 -2.97 -6.73
CA SER A 72 -13.34 -1.59 -6.73
C SER A 72 -14.02 -0.78 -5.63
N GLY A 73 -13.24 0.07 -4.95
CA GLY A 73 -13.69 0.87 -3.81
C GLY A 73 -13.44 0.21 -2.45
N THR A 74 -13.06 -1.07 -2.42
CA THR A 74 -12.68 -1.76 -1.17
C THR A 74 -11.47 -1.07 -0.56
N MET A 75 -11.56 -0.72 0.72
CA MET A 75 -10.47 -0.14 1.48
C MET A 75 -9.61 -1.24 2.08
N VAL A 76 -8.29 -1.09 1.95
CA VAL A 76 -7.33 -2.10 2.38
C VAL A 76 -6.20 -1.51 3.20
N ASP A 77 -5.75 -2.30 4.17
CA ASP A 77 -4.49 -2.16 4.87
C ASP A 77 -3.61 -3.36 4.51
N ALA A 78 -2.61 -3.11 3.67
CA ALA A 78 -1.74 -4.14 3.12
C ALA A 78 -0.33 -4.01 3.71
N MET A 79 0.15 -5.09 4.32
CA MET A 79 1.57 -5.25 4.66
C MET A 79 2.28 -5.90 3.48
N CYS A 80 3.31 -5.23 2.96
CA CYS A 80 4.00 -5.66 1.74
C CYS A 80 5.52 -5.66 1.91
N ILE A 81 6.17 -6.28 0.94
CA ILE A 81 7.61 -6.16 0.69
C ILE A 81 7.83 -5.50 -0.66
N TYR A 82 8.85 -4.64 -0.72
CA TYR A 82 9.34 -4.03 -1.95
C TYR A 82 10.79 -4.46 -2.17
N ASP A 83 11.08 -5.03 -3.34
CA ASP A 83 12.40 -5.56 -3.70
C ASP A 83 13.22 -4.64 -4.63
N GLY A 84 12.68 -3.47 -4.97
CA GLY A 84 13.26 -2.53 -5.94
C GLY A 84 12.46 -2.46 -7.25
N ASP A 85 11.73 -3.51 -7.60
CA ASP A 85 10.94 -3.57 -8.83
C ASP A 85 9.45 -3.79 -8.56
N PHE A 86 9.12 -4.60 -7.56
CA PHE A 86 7.77 -5.08 -7.31
C PHE A 86 7.36 -4.94 -5.86
N VAL A 87 6.07 -4.66 -5.66
CA VAL A 87 5.44 -4.71 -4.34
C VAL A 87 4.62 -5.99 -4.24
N SER A 88 4.94 -6.81 -3.24
CA SER A 88 4.26 -8.08 -2.98
C SER A 88 3.62 -8.06 -1.60
N ALA A 89 2.35 -8.43 -1.52
CA ALA A 89 1.63 -8.53 -0.26
C ALA A 89 2.12 -9.72 0.56
N LEU A 90 2.31 -9.47 1.86
CA LEU A 90 2.46 -10.51 2.88
C LEU A 90 1.15 -10.74 3.62
N GLU A 91 0.36 -9.68 3.81
CA GLU A 91 -0.91 -9.70 4.51
C GLU A 91 -1.78 -8.56 3.96
N ILE A 92 -3.06 -8.81 3.75
CA ILE A 92 -4.03 -7.78 3.39
C ILE A 92 -5.24 -7.92 4.30
N LYS A 93 -5.68 -6.78 4.84
CA LYS A 93 -6.93 -6.66 5.60
C LYS A 93 -7.86 -5.71 4.88
N VAL A 94 -9.09 -6.15 4.68
CA VAL A 94 -10.17 -5.24 4.32
C VAL A 94 -10.57 -4.47 5.57
N ILE A 95 -10.64 -3.15 5.41
CA ILE A 95 -10.96 -2.22 6.49
C ILE A 95 -12.18 -1.40 6.12
N ARG A 96 -12.83 -0.82 7.12
CA ARG A 96 -13.97 0.08 6.88
C ARG A 96 -13.47 1.44 6.40
N ASN A 97 -14.28 2.10 5.59
CA ASN A 97 -14.01 3.46 5.13
C ASN A 97 -14.57 4.49 6.12
N ASP A 98 -14.09 4.47 7.36
CA ASP A 98 -14.51 5.38 8.44
C ASP A 98 -13.44 6.43 8.79
N PHE A 99 -12.42 6.58 7.94
CA PHE A 99 -11.35 7.56 8.13
C PHE A 99 -11.89 9.00 8.14
N THR A 100 -11.76 9.66 9.28
CA THR A 100 -12.03 11.09 9.41
C THR A 100 -10.90 11.92 8.77
N THR A 101 -11.15 13.21 8.56
CA THR A 101 -10.10 14.13 8.11
C THR A 101 -8.90 14.16 9.06
N SER A 102 -9.16 14.09 10.38
CA SER A 102 -8.11 14.07 11.40
C SER A 102 -7.25 12.81 11.34
N ASP A 103 -7.85 11.65 11.02
CA ASP A 103 -7.11 10.40 10.84
C ASP A 103 -6.16 10.50 9.64
N ARG A 104 -6.63 11.10 8.53
CA ARG A 104 -5.81 11.30 7.33
C ARG A 104 -4.63 12.25 7.59
N GLU A 105 -4.86 13.34 8.33
CA GLU A 105 -3.80 14.27 8.74
C GLU A 105 -2.78 13.61 9.66
N THR A 106 -3.24 12.81 10.62
CA THR A 106 -2.35 12.05 11.53
C THR A 106 -1.50 11.05 10.77
N LEU A 107 -2.11 10.29 9.86
CA LEU A 107 -1.40 9.33 9.01
C LEU A 107 -0.36 10.01 8.13
N ARG A 108 -0.67 11.20 7.60
CA ARG A 108 0.29 12.02 6.85
C ARG A 108 1.46 12.46 7.72
N ALA A 109 1.20 13.02 8.90
CA ALA A 109 2.24 13.45 9.83
C ALA A 109 3.15 12.29 10.24
N MET A 110 2.58 11.11 10.51
CA MET A 110 3.34 9.89 10.82
C MET A 110 4.22 9.42 9.66
N SER A 111 3.77 9.63 8.42
CA SER A 111 4.58 9.37 7.21
C SER A 111 5.83 10.23 7.19
N GLU A 112 5.64 11.53 7.40
CA GLU A 112 6.68 12.54 7.21
C GLU A 112 7.76 12.40 8.30
N ILE A 113 7.35 12.14 9.55
CA ILE A 113 8.27 11.90 10.69
C ILE A 113 9.14 10.66 10.48
N LYS A 114 8.59 9.57 9.91
CA LYS A 114 9.36 8.34 9.70
C LYS A 114 10.37 8.45 8.55
N ASN A 115 10.14 9.32 7.58
CA ASN A 115 11.04 9.53 6.45
C ASN A 115 12.14 10.56 6.73
N HIS A 116 12.02 11.34 7.81
CA HIS A 116 13.05 12.26 8.31
C HIS A 116 13.22 12.14 9.83
N PRO A 117 13.97 11.14 10.33
CA PRO A 117 14.33 11.09 11.74
C PRO A 117 15.27 12.28 12.06
N LEU A 118 14.96 13.01 13.15
CA LEU A 118 15.83 14.04 13.73
C LEU A 118 17.21 13.48 14.11
#